data_AF-A0A640KKR5-F1
#
_entry.id   AF-A0A640KKR5-F1
#
_cell.length_a   1.000
_cell.length_b   1.000
_cell.length_c   1.000
_cell.angle_alpha   90.00
_cell.angle_beta   90.00
_cell.angle_gamma   90.00
#
_symmetry.space_group_name_H-M   'P 1'
#
loop_
_entity.id
_entity.type
_entity.pdbx_description
1 polymer ?
#
loop_
_entity_poly.entity_id
_entity_poly.type
_entity_poly.pdbx_seq_one_letter_code
_entity_poly.pdbx_strand_id
1 'polypeptide(L)'
;MSSIAAKQLHRQQLLQPRLALPAGRTVSLEEGRRLAKLVHEEEDRLQSEATHLLEVKEASPVVLEENVSKRILLLRQKQNSKANVRAAVAYANRLHHKSAVQAEDAAKMRVAAARVLRPSSSMGSACLKQRRQRAQQTKKQRPPTQGKKRH
;
A
#
# COMPACT_ATOMS: atom_id res chain seq x y z
N MET A 1 -77.40 -40.36 22.66
CA MET A 1 -77.04 -40.54 21.23
C MET A 1 -75.52 -40.47 20.98
N SER A 2 -74.76 -39.62 21.67
CA SER A 2 -73.32 -39.39 21.44
C SER A 2 -72.37 -40.54 21.83
N SER A 3 -72.73 -41.41 22.79
CA SER A 3 -71.81 -42.46 23.27
C SER A 3 -71.65 -43.65 22.30
N ILE A 4 -72.67 -43.94 21.49
CA ILE A 4 -72.63 -45.04 20.52
C ILE A 4 -71.78 -44.65 19.31
N ALA A 5 -71.93 -43.42 18.82
CA ALA A 5 -71.13 -42.87 17.73
C ALA A 5 -69.63 -42.82 18.09
N ALA A 6 -69.30 -42.41 19.32
CA ALA A 6 -67.93 -42.43 19.82
C ALA A 6 -67.35 -43.86 19.89
N LYS A 7 -68.12 -44.83 20.39
CA LYS A 7 -67.71 -46.25 20.44
C LYS A 7 -67.51 -46.84 19.04
N GLN A 8 -68.38 -46.48 18.08
CA GLN A 8 -68.26 -46.86 16.67
C GLN A 8 -66.99 -46.28 16.05
N LEU A 9 -66.72 -44.97 16.23
CA LEU A 9 -65.49 -44.32 15.76
C LEU A 9 -64.23 -44.96 16.34
N HIS A 10 -64.21 -45.24 17.65
CA HIS A 10 -63.08 -45.87 18.29
C HIS A 10 -62.83 -47.29 17.75
N ARG A 11 -63.90 -48.06 17.53
CA ARG A 11 -63.81 -49.40 16.92
C ARG A 11 -63.27 -49.34 15.50
N GLN A 12 -63.70 -48.35 14.71
CA GLN A 12 -63.17 -48.13 13.36
C GLN A 12 -61.68 -47.74 13.38
N GLN A 13 -61.26 -46.88 14.31
CA GLN A 13 -59.84 -46.49 14.47
C GLN A 13 -58.93 -47.66 14.87
N LEU A 14 -59.44 -48.63 15.63
CA LEU A 14 -58.72 -49.86 15.99
C LEU A 14 -58.59 -50.83 14.81
N LEU A 15 -59.58 -50.87 13.93
CA LEU A 15 -59.60 -51.73 12.75
C LEU A 15 -58.77 -51.17 11.58
N GLN A 16 -58.31 -49.92 11.66
CA GLN A 16 -57.45 -49.36 10.63
C GLN A 16 -56.11 -50.10 10.54
N PRO A 17 -55.57 -50.28 9.32
CA PRO A 17 -54.26 -50.88 9.12
C PRO A 17 -53.17 -50.00 9.76
N ARG A 18 -52.30 -50.65 10.55
CA ARG A 18 -51.20 -50.01 11.28
C ARG A 18 -49.88 -50.69 10.93
N LEU A 19 -48.82 -49.89 10.88
CA LEU A 19 -47.43 -50.35 10.72
C LEU A 19 -46.73 -50.26 12.07
N ALA A 20 -46.00 -51.32 12.42
CA ALA A 20 -45.08 -51.31 13.55
C ALA A 20 -43.73 -50.73 13.09
N LEU A 21 -43.32 -49.63 13.69
CA LEU A 21 -42.00 -49.05 13.46
C LEU A 21 -40.95 -49.80 14.29
N PRO A 22 -39.68 -49.84 13.84
CA PRO A 22 -38.58 -50.50 14.56
C PRO A 22 -38.39 -50.01 16.00
N ALA A 23 -38.81 -48.77 16.30
CA ALA A 23 -38.79 -48.19 17.64
C ALA A 23 -39.92 -48.69 18.57
N GLY A 24 -40.67 -49.73 18.17
CA GLY A 24 -41.76 -50.31 18.97
C GLY A 24 -43.07 -49.52 18.94
N ARG A 25 -43.15 -48.41 18.19
CA ARG A 25 -44.36 -47.61 18.03
C ARG A 25 -45.20 -48.13 16.87
N THR A 26 -46.51 -48.29 17.08
CA THR A 26 -47.46 -48.55 16.00
C THR A 26 -48.07 -47.25 15.51
N VAL A 27 -47.95 -46.98 14.21
CA VAL A 27 -48.53 -45.79 13.56
C VAL A 27 -49.56 -46.21 12.51
N SER A 28 -50.57 -45.39 12.26
CA SER A 28 -51.49 -45.63 11.14
C SER A 28 -50.78 -45.37 9.80
N LEU A 29 -51.27 -45.97 8.71
CA LEU A 29 -50.73 -45.70 7.38
C LEU A 29 -50.84 -44.21 6.99
N GLU A 30 -51.92 -43.54 7.39
CA GLU A 30 -52.11 -42.11 7.13
C GLU A 30 -51.11 -41.24 7.89
N GLU A 31 -50.86 -41.57 9.17
CA GLU A 31 -49.83 -40.91 9.98
C GLU A 31 -48.45 -41.10 9.33
N GLY A 32 -48.14 -42.32 8.88
CA GLY A 32 -46.91 -42.61 8.14
C GLY A 32 -46.76 -41.76 6.87
N ARG A 33 -47.82 -41.62 6.06
CA ARG A 33 -47.81 -40.76 4.86
C ARG A 33 -47.59 -39.29 5.20
N ARG A 34 -48.20 -38.79 6.29
CA ARG A 34 -48.01 -37.41 6.74
C ARG A 34 -46.57 -37.16 7.21
N LEU A 35 -46.01 -38.08 7.98
CA LEU A 35 -44.62 -37.99 8.45
C LEU A 35 -43.65 -38.03 7.27
N ALA A 36 -43.85 -38.93 6.30
CA ALA A 36 -43.04 -38.98 5.10
C ALA A 36 -43.10 -37.65 4.33
N LYS A 37 -44.29 -37.07 4.15
CA LYS A 37 -44.45 -35.78 3.46
C LYS A 37 -43.69 -34.65 4.17
N LEU A 38 -43.76 -34.58 5.49
CA LEU A 38 -43.02 -33.59 6.29
C LEU A 38 -41.51 -33.71 6.09
N VAL A 39 -40.96 -34.91 6.10
CA VAL A 39 -39.52 -35.14 5.88
C VAL A 39 -39.09 -34.67 4.49
N HIS A 40 -39.84 -35.01 3.44
CA HIS A 40 -39.51 -34.57 2.08
C HIS A 40 -39.59 -33.04 1.94
N GLU A 41 -40.61 -32.40 2.53
CA GLU A 41 -40.73 -30.94 2.52
C GLU A 41 -39.57 -30.24 3.25
N GLU A 42 -39.05 -30.83 4.32
CA GLU A 42 -37.86 -30.33 5.03
C GLU A 42 -36.59 -30.52 4.20
N GLU A 43 -36.42 -31.66 3.54
CA GLU A 43 -35.30 -31.91 2.62
C GLU A 43 -35.31 -30.92 1.45
N ASP A 44 -36.47 -30.68 0.84
CA ASP A 44 -36.64 -29.71 -0.25
C ASP A 44 -36.30 -28.28 0.21
N ARG A 45 -36.69 -27.91 1.44
CA ARG A 45 -36.33 -26.61 2.03
C ARG A 45 -34.83 -26.49 2.25
N LEU A 46 -34.19 -27.52 2.82
CA LEU A 46 -32.74 -27.51 3.04
C LEU A 46 -31.95 -27.44 1.73
N GLN A 47 -32.41 -28.14 0.69
CA GLN A 47 -31.80 -28.04 -0.64
C GLN A 47 -31.96 -26.64 -1.24
N SER A 48 -33.14 -26.02 -1.09
CA SER A 48 -33.42 -24.66 -1.56
C SER A 48 -32.60 -23.61 -0.79
N GLU A 49 -32.42 -23.78 0.52
CA GLU A 49 -31.56 -22.90 1.31
C GLU A 49 -30.08 -23.04 0.94
N ALA A 50 -29.62 -24.26 0.64
CA ALA A 50 -28.26 -24.51 0.20
C ALA A 50 -27.94 -23.88 -1.16
N THR A 51 -28.90 -23.86 -2.10
CA THR A 51 -28.74 -23.19 -3.39
C THR A 51 -28.79 -21.67 -3.26
N HIS A 52 -29.67 -21.12 -2.41
CA HIS A 52 -29.71 -19.68 -2.15
C HIS A 52 -28.42 -19.12 -1.52
N LEU A 53 -27.75 -19.88 -0.66
CA LEU A 53 -26.44 -19.46 -0.11
C LEU A 53 -25.32 -19.44 -1.16
N LEU A 54 -25.44 -20.21 -2.25
CA LEU A 54 -24.50 -20.18 -3.38
C LEU A 54 -24.72 -18.95 -4.27
N GLU A 55 -25.96 -18.51 -4.46
CA GLU A 55 -26.28 -17.28 -5.23
C GLU A 55 -25.75 -16.01 -4.54
N VAL A 56 -25.76 -15.96 -3.20
CA VAL A 56 -25.20 -14.82 -2.43
C VAL A 56 -23.67 -14.70 -2.58
N LYS A 57 -22.99 -15.73 -3.10
CA LYS A 57 -21.55 -15.69 -3.41
C LYS A 57 -21.22 -15.19 -4.82
N GLU A 58 -22.21 -14.81 -5.63
CA GLU A 58 -21.93 -14.10 -6.87
C GLU A 58 -21.50 -12.65 -6.52
N ALA A 59 -20.21 -12.37 -6.69
CA ALA A 59 -19.64 -11.07 -6.43
C ALA A 59 -20.37 -10.00 -7.26
N SER A 60 -20.97 -9.03 -6.58
CA SER A 60 -21.69 -7.91 -7.20
C SER A 60 -20.87 -7.31 -8.34
N PRO A 61 -21.46 -7.12 -9.54
CA PRO A 61 -20.75 -6.65 -10.73
C PRO A 61 -20.03 -5.30 -10.51
N VAL A 62 -20.55 -4.47 -9.61
CA VAL A 62 -19.94 -3.19 -9.21
C VAL A 62 -18.55 -3.37 -8.59
N VAL A 63 -18.32 -4.44 -7.83
CA VAL A 63 -17.02 -4.74 -7.19
C VAL A 63 -16.01 -5.24 -8.23
N LEU A 64 -16.48 -5.93 -9.27
CA LEU A 64 -15.63 -6.38 -10.37
C LEU A 64 -15.17 -5.19 -11.23
N GLU A 65 -16.04 -4.20 -11.48
CA GLU A 65 -15.67 -2.99 -12.21
C GLU A 65 -14.58 -2.17 -11.50
N GLU A 66 -14.65 -2.02 -10.17
CA GLU A 66 -13.61 -1.32 -9.41
C GLU A 66 -12.24 -2.01 -9.50
N ASN A 67 -12.23 -3.34 -9.39
CA ASN A 67 -10.99 -4.13 -9.43
C ASN A 67 -10.36 -4.12 -10.82
N VAL A 68 -11.17 -4.24 -11.87
CA VAL A 68 -10.72 -4.15 -13.26
C VAL A 68 -10.19 -2.75 -13.56
N SER A 69 -10.87 -1.70 -13.09
CA SER A 69 -10.45 -0.30 -13.26
C SER A 69 -9.09 -0.03 -12.59
N LYS A 70 -8.90 -0.48 -11.35
CA LYS A 70 -7.61 -0.39 -10.63
C LYS A 70 -6.49 -1.11 -11.40
N ARG A 71 -6.78 -2.30 -11.95
CA ARG A 71 -5.81 -3.09 -12.72
C ARG A 71 -5.41 -2.40 -14.04
N ILE A 72 -6.36 -1.81 -14.76
CA ILE A 72 -6.10 -1.06 -16.01
C ILE A 72 -5.21 0.16 -15.72
N LEU A 73 -5.51 0.92 -14.67
CA LEU A 73 -4.72 2.09 -14.26
C LEU A 73 -3.27 1.71 -13.94
N LEU A 74 -3.07 0.63 -13.17
CA LEU A 74 -1.74 0.10 -12.86
C LEU A 74 -0.98 -0.38 -14.10
N LEU A 75 -1.65 -1.04 -15.05
CA LEU A 75 -1.02 -1.47 -16.30
C LEU A 75 -0.58 -0.28 -17.16
N ARG A 76 -1.40 0.76 -17.25
CA ARG A 76 -1.03 2.01 -17.94
C ARG A 76 0.16 2.69 -17.27
N GLN A 77 0.18 2.74 -15.93
CA GLN A 77 1.32 3.28 -15.17
C GLN A 77 2.59 2.46 -15.41
N LYS A 78 2.49 1.13 -15.43
CA LYS A 78 3.61 0.22 -15.71
C LYS A 78 4.16 0.40 -17.12
N GLN A 79 3.29 0.53 -18.12
CA GLN A 79 3.69 0.77 -19.52
C GLN A 79 4.35 2.14 -19.71
N ASN A 80 3.93 3.16 -18.95
CA ASN A 80 4.49 4.51 -19.01
C ASN A 80 5.82 4.70 -18.27
N SER A 81 6.40 3.66 -17.64
CA SER A 81 7.64 3.83 -16.87
C SER A 81 8.81 4.34 -17.73
N LYS A 82 8.93 3.86 -18.97
CA LYS A 82 9.96 4.30 -19.93
C LYS A 82 9.78 5.76 -20.34
N ALA A 83 8.54 6.22 -20.52
CA ALA A 83 8.23 7.60 -20.86
C ALA A 83 8.55 8.54 -19.69
N ASN A 84 8.20 8.13 -18.46
CA ASN A 84 8.49 8.89 -17.25
C ASN A 84 10.00 9.02 -17.00
N VAL A 85 10.78 7.95 -17.18
CA VAL A 85 12.24 8.00 -17.08
C VAL A 85 12.83 8.94 -18.12
N ARG A 86 12.37 8.89 -19.37
CA ARG A 86 12.82 9.82 -20.43
C ARG A 86 12.49 11.27 -20.10
N ALA A 87 11.29 11.55 -19.59
CA ALA A 87 10.90 12.89 -19.17
C ALA A 87 11.74 13.40 -17.98
N ALA A 88 12.00 12.54 -16.99
CA ALA A 88 12.83 12.87 -15.84
C ALA A 88 14.29 13.18 -16.25
N VAL A 89 14.88 12.35 -17.12
CA VAL A 89 16.23 12.57 -17.66
C VAL A 89 16.29 13.85 -18.50
N ALA A 90 15.29 14.10 -19.35
CA ALA A 90 15.21 15.32 -20.15
C ALA A 90 15.10 16.58 -19.28
N TYR A 91 14.34 16.52 -18.18
CA TYR A 91 14.21 17.62 -17.23
C TYR A 91 15.52 17.87 -16.47
N ALA A 92 16.18 16.82 -15.97
CA ALA A 92 17.48 16.93 -15.32
C ALA A 92 18.53 17.55 -16.27
N ASN A 93 18.59 17.10 -17.52
CA ASN A 93 19.48 17.67 -18.53
C ASN A 93 19.19 19.15 -18.82
N ARG A 94 17.91 19.55 -18.87
CA ARG A 94 17.52 20.96 -19.00
C ARG A 94 17.95 21.80 -17.80
N LEU A 95 17.89 21.27 -16.58
CA LEU A 95 18.39 21.97 -15.40
C LEU A 95 19.92 22.12 -15.44
N HIS A 96 20.64 21.07 -15.81
CA HIS A 96 22.09 21.13 -15.96
C HIS A 96 22.54 22.14 -17.02
N HIS A 97 21.81 22.27 -18.13
CA HIS A 97 22.09 23.31 -19.13
C HIS A 97 21.85 24.73 -18.63
N LYS A 98 20.97 24.94 -17.66
CA LYS A 98 20.73 26.27 -17.05
C LYS A 98 21.77 26.63 -15.99
N SER A 99 22.36 25.63 -15.33
CA SER A 99 23.43 25.83 -14.32
C SER A 99 24.84 25.69 -14.87
N ALA A 100 24.99 25.26 -16.13
CA ALA A 100 26.30 25.11 -16.76
C ALA A 100 26.91 26.50 -17.00
N VAL A 101 28.07 26.75 -16.38
CA VAL A 101 28.91 27.91 -16.70
C VAL A 101 29.20 27.86 -18.20
N GLN A 102 28.86 28.93 -18.91
CA GLN A 102 29.10 29.03 -20.35
C GLN A 102 30.59 28.77 -20.64
N ALA A 103 30.89 28.09 -21.74
CA ALA A 103 32.27 27.66 -22.06
C ALA A 103 33.27 28.83 -22.05
N GLU A 104 32.81 30.02 -22.43
CA GLU A 104 33.60 31.26 -22.38
C GLU A 104 33.95 31.69 -20.95
N ASP A 105 33.00 31.57 -20.02
CA ASP A 105 33.22 31.94 -18.62
C ASP A 105 34.10 30.91 -17.92
N ALA A 106 34.01 29.63 -18.30
CA ALA A 106 34.92 28.59 -17.85
C ALA A 106 36.37 28.83 -18.32
N ALA A 107 36.56 29.43 -19.51
CA ALA A 107 37.89 29.83 -19.98
C ALA A 107 38.43 31.05 -19.21
N LYS A 108 37.59 32.07 -18.98
CA LYS A 108 37.94 33.26 -18.17
C LYS A 108 38.30 32.88 -16.73
N MET A 109 37.54 31.97 -16.11
CA MET A 109 37.82 31.44 -14.77
C MET A 109 39.14 30.68 -14.71
N ARG A 110 39.44 29.84 -15.71
CA ARG A 110 40.74 29.14 -15.80
C ARG A 110 41.90 30.11 -15.92
N VAL A 111 41.77 31.17 -16.74
CA VAL A 111 42.80 32.21 -16.88
C VAL A 111 42.98 33.00 -15.58
N ALA A 112 41.89 33.36 -14.89
CA ALA A 112 41.94 34.05 -13.61
C ALA A 112 42.60 33.20 -12.52
N ALA A 113 42.21 31.92 -12.41
CA ALA A 113 42.83 30.97 -11.48
C ALA A 113 44.32 30.77 -11.78
N ALA A 114 44.68 30.61 -13.06
CA ALA A 114 46.08 30.52 -13.48
C ALA A 114 46.89 31.78 -13.15
N ARG A 115 46.26 32.98 -13.17
CA ARG A 115 46.91 34.24 -12.79
C ARG A 115 47.14 34.35 -11.28
N VAL A 116 46.23 33.84 -10.45
CA VAL A 116 46.36 33.81 -8.99
C VAL A 116 47.38 32.76 -8.54
N LEU A 117 47.41 31.61 -9.23
CA LEU A 117 48.29 30.48 -8.90
C LEU A 117 49.70 30.62 -9.50
N ARG A 118 49.96 31.62 -10.35
CA ARG A 118 51.29 31.78 -10.97
C ARG A 118 52.31 32.22 -9.90
N PRO A 119 53.34 31.42 -9.57
CA PRO A 119 54.23 31.70 -8.42
C PRO A 119 55.23 32.85 -8.59
N SER A 120 55.12 33.73 -9.59
CA SER A 120 56.23 34.66 -9.91
C SER A 120 55.85 35.91 -10.71
N SER A 121 54.78 36.62 -10.35
CA SER A 121 54.72 38.05 -10.75
C SER A 121 55.54 38.87 -9.76
N SER A 122 56.68 39.39 -10.22
CA SER A 122 57.66 40.17 -9.46
C SER A 122 57.09 41.39 -8.71
N MET A 123 55.86 41.80 -9.02
CA MET A 123 55.14 42.90 -8.35
C MET A 123 54.59 42.54 -6.95
N GLY A 124 54.17 41.29 -6.71
CA GLY A 124 53.64 40.88 -5.39
C GLY A 124 54.72 40.59 -4.34
N SER A 125 55.87 40.09 -4.80
CA SER A 125 57.03 39.73 -3.96
C SER A 125 57.65 40.94 -3.26
N ALA A 126 57.77 42.09 -3.95
CA ALA A 126 58.36 43.29 -3.37
C ALA A 126 57.51 43.86 -2.22
N CYS A 127 56.19 43.93 -2.39
CA CYS A 127 55.27 44.44 -1.37
C CYS A 127 55.20 43.50 -0.15
N LEU A 128 55.21 42.18 -0.37
CA LEU A 128 55.30 41.18 0.70
C LEU A 128 56.64 41.23 1.46
N LYS A 129 57.76 41.42 0.76
CA LYS A 129 59.09 41.62 1.39
C LYS A 129 59.13 42.89 2.23
N GLN A 130 58.62 44.01 1.71
CA GLN A 130 58.57 45.28 2.43
C GLN A 130 57.65 45.22 3.67
N ARG A 131 56.54 44.47 3.60
CA ARG A 131 55.66 44.22 4.75
C ARG A 131 56.36 43.35 5.82
N ARG A 132 57.09 42.32 5.41
CA ARG A 132 57.89 41.49 6.34
C ARG A 132 58.99 42.30 7.03
N GLN A 133 59.69 43.17 6.31
CA GLN A 133 60.72 44.03 6.89
C GLN A 133 60.14 44.99 7.94
N ARG A 134 59.01 45.65 7.65
CA ARG A 134 58.31 46.51 8.63
C ARG A 134 57.87 45.74 9.88
N ALA A 135 57.35 44.53 9.72
CA ALA A 135 56.92 43.69 10.84
C ALA A 135 58.09 43.15 11.69
N GLN A 136 59.29 43.01 11.13
CA GLN A 136 60.47 42.61 11.90
C GLN A 136 61.09 43.79 12.66
N GLN A 137 61.03 45.01 12.12
CA GLN A 137 61.49 46.22 12.81
C GLN A 137 60.67 46.48 14.09
N THR A 138 59.35 46.27 14.05
CA THR A 138 58.49 46.46 15.23
C THR A 138 58.67 45.38 16.31
N LYS A 139 59.12 44.17 15.94
CA LYS A 139 59.45 43.12 16.91
C LYS A 139 60.76 43.37 17.66
N LYS A 140 61.73 44.08 17.07
CA LYS A 140 63.01 44.40 17.74
C LYS A 140 62.91 45.56 18.74
N GLN A 141 61.83 46.35 18.70
CA GLN A 141 61.66 47.53 19.56
C GLN A 141 60.71 47.32 20.76
N ARG A 142 60.11 46.14 20.93
CA ARG A 142 59.28 45.85 22.12
C ARG A 142 60.08 45.05 23.17
N PRO A 143 60.35 45.60 24.36
CA PRO A 143 60.86 44.82 25.47
C PRO A 143 59.78 43.85 25.99
N PRO A 144 60.16 42.67 26.52
CA PRO A 144 59.21 41.68 27.00
C PRO A 144 58.71 42.06 28.40
N THR A 145 57.55 42.72 28.51
CA THR A 145 56.88 42.86 29.80
C THR A 145 56.04 41.62 30.09
N GLN A 146 56.62 40.81 30.96
CA GLN A 146 56.10 39.60 31.56
C GLN A 146 54.83 39.89 32.38
N GLY A 147 53.77 39.10 32.16
CA GLY A 147 52.64 39.06 33.07
C GLY A 147 53.06 38.48 34.42
N LYS A 148 52.82 39.21 35.51
CA LYS A 148 52.91 38.68 36.88
C LYS A 148 51.57 38.81 37.58
N LYS A 149 51.29 37.73 38.32
CA LYS A 149 50.01 37.28 38.87
C LYS A 149 49.54 38.14 40.05
N ARG A 150 48.22 38.08 40.23
CA ARG A 150 47.43 38.56 41.38
C ARG A 150 47.97 38.00 42.70
N HIS A 151 48.01 38.85 43.72
CA HIS A 151 47.70 38.56 45.13
C HIS A 151 47.12 39.82 45.75
#